data_AF-A0A968FQH6-F1
#
_entry.id   AF-A0A968FQH6-F1
#
_cell.length_a   1.000
_cell.length_b   1.000
_cell.length_c   1.000
_cell.angle_alpha   90.00
_cell.angle_beta   90.00
_cell.angle_gamma   90.00
#
_symmetry.space_group_name_H-M   'P 1'
#
loop_
_entity.id
_entity.type
_entity.pdbx_description
1 polymer ?
#
loop_
_entity_poly.entity_id
_entity_poly.type
_entity_poly.pdbx_seq_one_letter_code
_entity_poly.pdbx_strand_id
1 'polypeptide(L)'
;LPSESDTGQTPEGIPLPNIRERVLPVLERQGEELERSIEYFKNQYKKDLVHRMVLSGGGVGLKGLDRFLNRHFDIALEHCNVLLKSQGGPANRNRDATDPIGPALTVAAGLALGRCGKINVLPEEWRASFKKKLLKNVPVMVLALLLAVFGGMSVHLRQTRDAVRDQVSFQKAELAREKLKMEFLKKPVHLLASLKKENRQLQEEMESLQPGGPRMLAFFPPMLDELSHIVPSNVSLSEITFSVSQKGK
;
A
#
# COMPACT_ATOMS: atom_id res chain seq x y z
N LEU A 1 42.33 13.67 51.37
CA LEU A 1 43.73 14.05 51.52
C LEU A 1 44.42 13.06 52.44
N PRO A 2 45.76 13.00 52.44
CA PRO A 2 46.48 12.39 53.55
C PRO A 2 45.98 12.98 54.87
N SER A 3 45.76 12.14 55.86
CA SER A 3 45.37 12.55 57.21
C SER A 3 46.55 13.28 57.89
N GLU A 4 46.29 14.09 58.92
CA GLU A 4 47.37 14.80 59.64
C GLU A 4 48.37 13.85 60.30
N SER A 5 47.92 12.65 60.63
CA SER A 5 48.72 11.59 61.20
C SER A 5 49.48 10.73 60.18
N ASP A 6 49.29 10.96 58.87
CA ASP A 6 49.89 10.11 57.84
C ASP A 6 51.37 10.49 57.61
N THR A 7 52.29 9.68 58.12
CA THR A 7 53.75 9.85 57.97
C THR A 7 54.35 9.12 56.77
N GLY A 8 53.50 8.56 55.91
CA GLY A 8 53.94 7.80 54.72
C GLY A 8 54.60 8.67 53.64
N GLN A 9 55.04 8.01 52.57
CA GLN A 9 55.63 8.63 51.38
C GLN A 9 54.95 8.10 50.11
N THR A 10 54.99 8.89 49.03
CA THR A 10 54.58 8.43 47.70
C THR A 10 55.64 7.50 47.09
N PRO A 11 55.34 6.77 45.99
CA PRO A 11 56.33 5.95 45.28
C PRO A 11 57.58 6.73 44.83
N GLU A 12 57.44 8.03 44.63
CA GLU A 12 58.51 8.96 44.24
C GLU A 12 59.28 9.52 45.46
N GLY A 13 59.00 9.04 46.67
CA GLY A 13 59.67 9.46 47.91
C GLY A 13 59.19 10.79 48.49
N ILE A 14 58.03 11.31 48.05
CA ILE A 14 57.51 12.58 48.55
C ILE A 14 56.75 12.33 49.86
N PRO A 15 57.10 13.02 50.97
CA PRO A 15 56.35 12.91 52.22
C PRO A 15 54.89 13.35 52.07
N LEU A 16 53.95 12.53 52.55
CA LEU A 16 52.53 12.85 52.53
C LEU A 16 52.16 14.17 53.26
N PRO A 17 52.82 14.57 54.37
CA PRO A 17 52.57 15.87 54.99
C PRO A 17 52.84 17.04 54.04
N ASN A 18 53.93 16.99 53.27
CA ASN A 18 54.30 18.04 52.32
C ASN A 18 53.26 18.18 51.19
N ILE A 19 52.63 17.07 50.78
CA ILE A 19 51.53 17.10 49.81
C ILE A 19 50.31 17.76 50.44
N ARG A 20 49.96 17.39 51.68
CA ARG A 20 48.83 17.98 52.39
C ARG A 20 48.98 19.49 52.55
N GLU A 21 50.14 19.96 53.01
CA GLU A 21 50.43 21.39 53.20
C GLU A 21 50.24 22.22 51.93
N ARG A 22 50.52 21.65 50.76
CA ARG A 22 50.38 22.33 49.47
C ARG A 22 48.97 22.26 48.90
N VAL A 23 48.28 21.13 49.09
CA VAL A 23 46.96 20.88 48.51
C VAL A 23 45.84 21.47 49.37
N LEU A 24 45.99 21.46 50.70
CA LEU A 24 44.95 21.89 51.63
C LEU A 24 44.51 23.34 51.41
N PRO A 25 45.41 24.34 51.28
CA PRO A 25 44.99 25.73 51.05
C PRO A 25 44.20 25.92 49.74
N VAL A 26 44.52 25.11 48.72
CA VAL A 26 43.79 25.12 47.44
C VAL A 26 42.38 24.55 47.62
N LEU A 27 42.23 23.48 48.41
CA LEU A 27 40.93 22.89 48.69
C LEU A 27 40.07 23.75 49.61
N GLU A 28 40.66 24.42 50.61
CA GLU A 28 39.96 25.38 51.47
C GLU A 28 39.37 26.51 50.63
N ARG A 29 40.19 27.13 49.77
CA ARG A 29 39.72 28.15 48.82
C ARG A 29 38.64 27.61 47.89
N GLN A 30 38.78 26.39 47.39
CA GLN A 30 37.76 25.77 46.55
C GLN A 30 36.46 25.50 47.31
N GLY A 31 36.55 25.15 48.61
CA GLY A 31 35.42 24.98 49.51
C GLY A 31 34.64 26.28 49.70
N GLU A 32 35.34 27.38 49.97
CA GLU A 32 34.73 28.72 50.09
C GLU A 32 33.99 29.14 48.81
N GLU A 33 34.58 28.90 47.63
CA GLU A 33 33.92 29.22 46.35
C GLU A 33 32.71 28.33 46.07
N LEU A 34 32.75 27.06 46.50
CA LEU A 34 31.60 26.15 46.42
C LEU A 34 30.48 26.59 47.36
N GLU A 35 30.80 26.97 48.60
CA GLU A 35 29.83 27.50 49.57
C GLU A 35 29.15 28.76 49.02
N ARG A 36 29.94 29.71 48.50
CA ARG A 36 29.43 30.92 47.86
C ARG A 36 28.51 30.60 46.67
N SER A 37 28.86 29.59 45.87
CA SER A 37 28.05 29.16 44.72
C SER A 37 26.72 28.53 45.16
N ILE A 38 26.73 27.74 46.23
CA ILE A 38 25.54 27.13 46.83
C ILE A 38 24.62 28.20 47.39
N GLU A 39 25.18 29.15 48.14
CA GLU A 39 24.41 30.23 48.75
C GLU A 39 23.83 31.18 47.70
N TYR A 40 24.60 31.48 46.65
CA TYR A 40 24.09 32.21 45.48
C TYR A 40 22.91 31.46 44.82
N PHE A 41 23.04 30.14 44.61
CA PHE A 41 21.96 29.34 44.04
C PHE A 41 20.69 29.36 44.92
N LYS A 42 20.84 29.17 46.24
CA LYS A 42 19.73 29.24 47.21
C LYS A 42 18.99 30.58 47.11
N ASN A 43 19.73 31.68 47.11
CA ASN A 43 19.17 33.03 47.03
C ASN A 43 18.51 33.30 45.67
N GLN A 44 19.17 32.96 44.56
CA GLN A 44 18.66 33.20 43.20
C GLN A 44 17.35 32.47 42.93
N TYR A 45 17.22 31.22 43.40
CA TYR A 45 16.04 30.39 43.16
C TYR A 45 15.05 30.34 44.33
N LYS A 46 15.27 31.15 45.38
CA LYS A 46 14.47 31.17 46.61
C LYS A 46 14.27 29.76 47.18
N LYS A 47 15.37 29.03 47.34
CA LYS A 47 15.42 27.67 47.88
C LYS A 47 16.15 27.67 49.21
N ASP A 48 15.57 27.02 50.20
CA ASP A 48 16.14 26.98 51.55
C ASP A 48 17.23 25.92 51.69
N LEU A 49 17.23 24.88 50.85
CA LEU A 49 18.11 23.72 50.97
C LEU A 49 18.59 23.17 49.62
N VAL A 50 19.84 22.72 49.58
CA VAL A 50 20.38 21.82 48.55
C VAL A 50 20.40 20.39 49.10
N HIS A 51 19.63 19.49 48.49
CA HIS A 51 19.43 18.13 49.01
C HIS A 51 20.63 17.21 48.84
N ARG A 52 21.34 17.37 47.72
CA ARG A 52 22.50 16.54 47.38
C ARG A 52 23.47 17.28 46.49
N MET A 53 24.74 16.91 46.58
CA MET A 53 25.82 17.37 45.74
C MET A 53 26.35 16.20 44.92
N VAL A 54 26.27 16.32 43.59
CA VAL A 54 26.70 15.27 42.67
C VAL A 54 28.05 15.64 42.07
N LEU A 55 29.08 14.87 42.38
CA LEU A 55 30.45 15.10 41.95
C LEU A 55 30.72 14.45 40.58
N SER A 56 31.32 15.21 39.67
CA SER A 56 31.70 14.75 38.32
C SER A 56 33.05 15.31 37.89
N GLY A 57 33.63 14.80 36.81
CA GLY A 57 34.94 15.19 36.31
C GLY A 57 36.09 14.39 36.93
N GLY A 58 37.33 14.66 36.47
CA GLY A 58 38.51 13.93 36.92
C GLY A 58 38.96 14.27 38.35
N GLY A 59 38.64 15.46 38.84
CA GLY A 59 39.02 15.91 40.19
C GLY A 59 38.42 15.08 41.32
N VAL A 60 37.32 14.36 41.06
CA VAL A 60 36.70 13.42 42.01
C VAL A 60 37.66 12.32 42.45
N GLY A 61 38.63 11.97 41.60
CA GLY A 61 39.66 10.97 41.92
C GLY A 61 40.67 11.41 42.98
N LEU A 62 40.63 12.67 43.44
CA LEU A 62 41.53 13.15 44.49
C LEU A 62 41.23 12.42 45.81
N LYS A 63 42.17 11.57 46.23
CA LYS A 63 42.02 10.73 47.42
C LYS A 63 41.62 11.57 48.63
N GLY A 64 40.48 11.22 49.24
CA GLY A 64 39.90 11.85 50.42
C GLY A 64 39.38 13.28 50.23
N LEU A 65 39.06 13.67 48.99
CA LEU A 65 38.23 14.82 48.68
C LEU A 65 36.83 14.66 49.28
N ASP A 66 36.21 13.48 49.17
CA ASP A 66 34.88 13.23 49.75
C ASP A 66 34.84 13.47 51.26
N ARG A 67 35.89 13.06 51.97
CA ARG A 67 36.00 13.31 53.42
C ARG A 67 36.12 14.80 53.72
N PHE A 68 36.86 15.54 52.90
CA PHE A 68 36.99 17.00 53.04
C PHE A 68 35.63 17.67 52.81
N LEU A 69 34.96 17.35 51.71
CA LEU A 69 33.67 17.94 51.35
C LEU A 69 32.57 17.56 52.36
N ASN A 70 32.49 16.31 52.82
CA ASN A 70 31.52 15.91 53.85
C ASN A 70 31.73 16.60 55.20
N ARG A 71 32.96 17.02 55.52
CA ARG A 71 33.23 17.79 56.75
C ARG A 71 32.86 19.26 56.59
N HIS A 72 33.01 19.79 55.38
CA HIS A 72 32.80 21.20 55.08
C HIS A 72 31.33 21.48 54.75
N PHE A 73 30.63 20.53 54.14
CA PHE A 73 29.23 20.64 53.75
C PHE A 73 28.40 19.54 54.42
N ASP A 74 27.31 19.93 55.08
CA ASP A 74 26.29 19.01 55.57
C ASP A 74 25.27 18.67 54.45
N ILE A 75 25.78 18.16 53.33
CA ILE A 75 25.00 17.85 52.13
C ILE A 75 25.38 16.44 51.65
N ALA A 76 24.39 15.62 51.30
CA ALA A 76 24.62 14.28 50.80
C ALA A 76 25.47 14.30 49.51
N LEU A 77 26.65 13.66 49.53
CA LEU A 77 27.54 13.55 48.38
C LEU A 77 27.27 12.27 47.59
N GLU A 78 27.16 12.41 46.27
CA GLU A 78 27.04 11.29 45.33
C GLU A 78 28.06 11.43 44.19
N HIS A 79 28.64 10.31 43.72
CA HIS A 79 29.51 10.31 42.55
C HIS A 79 28.71 10.05 41.26
N CYS A 80 28.92 10.88 40.24
CA CYS A 80 28.31 10.69 38.93
C CYS A 80 29.02 9.59 38.14
N ASN A 81 28.68 8.32 38.39
CA ASN A 81 29.24 7.23 37.61
C ASN A 81 28.35 6.86 36.41
N VAL A 82 28.70 7.36 35.23
CA VAL A 82 27.97 7.09 33.99
C VAL A 82 28.13 5.65 33.47
N LEU A 83 29.16 4.93 33.94
CA LEU A 83 29.46 3.57 33.51
C LEU A 83 28.61 2.52 34.25
N LEU A 84 28.15 2.82 35.46
CA LEU A 84 27.20 1.98 36.19
C LEU A 84 25.84 1.90 35.48
N LYS A 85 25.43 2.96 34.79
CA LYS A 85 24.13 3.06 34.11
C LYS A 85 24.09 2.42 32.71
N SER A 86 25.23 1.94 32.19
CA SER A 86 25.30 1.23 30.91
C SER A 86 24.90 -0.23 31.08
N GLN A 87 23.66 -0.58 30.72
CA GLN A 87 23.17 -1.97 30.77
C GLN A 87 23.75 -2.88 29.65
N GLY A 88 24.66 -2.38 28.78
CA GLY A 88 25.05 -3.07 27.54
C GLY A 88 26.53 -3.42 27.37
N GLY A 89 27.38 -3.23 28.38
CA GLY A 89 28.83 -3.54 28.30
C GLY A 89 29.19 -4.92 28.86
N PRO A 90 30.26 -5.58 28.34
CA PRO A 90 30.68 -6.91 28.79
C PRO A 90 30.88 -6.94 30.31
N ALA A 91 30.33 -7.97 30.95
CA ALA A 91 30.21 -8.15 32.39
C ALA A 91 31.54 -8.25 33.17
N ASN A 92 32.69 -8.06 32.51
CA ASN A 92 34.02 -8.30 33.07
C ASN A 92 34.78 -7.05 33.50
N ARG A 93 34.17 -5.86 33.43
CA ARG A 93 34.78 -4.65 33.97
C ARG A 93 34.31 -4.48 35.41
N ASN A 94 35.22 -4.61 36.37
CA ASN A 94 34.96 -4.39 37.79
C ASN A 94 34.43 -2.95 37.96
N ARG A 95 33.10 -2.79 38.05
CA ARG A 95 32.44 -1.47 38.10
C ARG A 95 32.40 -1.00 39.54
N ASP A 96 33.58 -0.73 40.11
CA ASP A 96 33.63 -0.08 41.41
C ASP A 96 33.06 1.34 41.27
N ALA A 97 32.18 1.72 42.21
CA ALA A 97 31.62 3.06 42.27
C ALA A 97 32.72 4.13 42.44
N THR A 98 33.89 3.73 42.93
CA THR A 98 35.09 4.54 43.15
C THR A 98 36.03 4.62 41.94
N ASP A 99 35.70 4.00 40.79
CA ASP A 99 36.51 4.17 39.56
C ASP A 99 36.43 5.63 39.08
N PRO A 100 37.54 6.41 39.12
CA PRO A 100 37.54 7.81 38.73
C PRO A 100 37.21 8.01 37.24
N ILE A 101 37.29 6.96 36.43
CA ILE A 101 36.95 7.02 35.00
C ILE A 101 35.47 7.32 34.80
N GLY A 102 34.58 6.82 35.68
CA GLY A 102 33.14 7.07 35.58
C GLY A 102 32.81 8.57 35.62
N PRO A 103 33.09 9.26 36.74
CA PRO A 103 32.91 10.70 36.86
C PRO A 103 33.61 11.52 35.77
N ALA A 104 34.83 11.15 35.37
CA ALA A 104 35.57 11.84 34.32
C ALA A 104 34.87 11.82 32.94
N LEU A 105 34.11 10.76 32.64
CA LEU A 105 33.41 10.59 31.36
C LEU A 105 32.01 11.22 31.33
N THR A 106 31.59 11.93 32.37
CA THR A 106 30.22 12.49 32.49
C THR A 106 29.83 13.35 31.29
N VAL A 107 30.73 14.24 30.85
CA VAL A 107 30.49 15.15 29.71
C VAL A 107 30.38 14.36 28.40
N ALA A 108 31.31 13.43 28.16
CA ALA A 108 31.31 12.60 26.95
C ALA A 108 30.04 11.74 26.86
N ALA A 109 29.61 11.16 27.98
CA ALA A 109 28.36 10.41 28.06
C ALA A 109 27.15 11.30 27.78
N GLY A 110 27.11 12.53 28.32
CA GLY A 110 26.07 13.51 28.04
C GLY A 110 25.97 13.88 26.56
N LEU A 111 27.12 14.10 25.90
CA LEU A 111 27.20 14.37 24.46
C LEU A 111 26.72 13.17 23.63
N ALA A 112 27.16 11.96 24.00
CA ALA A 112 26.78 10.72 23.30
C ALA A 112 25.28 10.41 23.41
N LEU A 113 24.63 10.79 24.51
CA LEU A 113 23.18 10.65 24.67
C LEU A 113 22.40 11.48 23.63
N GLY A 114 22.98 12.54 23.07
CA GLY A 114 22.40 13.32 21.98
C GLY A 114 21.04 13.96 22.31
N ARG A 115 20.61 13.98 23.58
CA ARG A 115 19.30 14.50 24.01
C ARG A 115 19.22 16.03 23.99
N CYS A 116 20.32 16.72 23.73
CA CYS A 116 20.37 18.17 23.52
C CYS A 116 19.92 18.57 22.11
N GLY A 117 18.76 18.09 21.66
CA GLY A 117 18.22 18.44 20.33
C GLY A 117 17.88 19.94 20.15
N LYS A 118 17.79 20.68 21.27
CA LYS A 118 17.43 22.11 21.27
C LYS A 118 18.61 23.04 20.97
N ILE A 119 19.84 22.64 21.26
CA ILE A 119 21.03 23.48 21.11
C ILE A 119 21.99 22.76 20.17
N ASN A 120 22.00 23.17 18.91
CA ASN A 120 22.92 22.66 17.91
C ASN A 120 23.69 23.82 17.27
N VAL A 121 24.95 23.98 17.67
CA VAL A 121 25.84 25.03 17.17
C VAL A 121 26.41 24.74 15.77
N LEU A 122 26.16 23.54 15.21
CA LEU A 122 26.59 23.25 13.84
C LEU A 122 25.90 24.20 12.85
N PRO A 123 26.64 24.75 11.87
CA PRO A 123 26.08 25.47 10.75
C PRO A 123 24.99 24.64 10.04
N GLU A 124 23.96 25.30 9.51
CA GLU A 124 22.80 24.60 8.94
C GLU A 124 23.19 23.64 7.80
N GLU A 125 24.21 24.00 7.02
CA GLU A 125 24.83 23.18 5.97
C GLU A 125 25.26 21.79 6.46
N TRP A 126 25.76 21.70 7.69
CA TRP A 126 26.34 20.49 8.28
C TRP A 126 25.35 19.75 9.19
N ARG A 127 24.16 20.33 9.41
CA ARG A 127 23.09 19.66 10.13
C ARG A 127 22.49 18.56 9.26
N ALA A 128 22.58 17.32 9.74
CA ALA A 128 21.90 16.18 9.16
C ALA A 128 20.37 16.38 9.27
N SER A 129 19.79 17.06 8.29
CA SER A 129 18.36 17.32 8.25
C SER A 129 17.68 16.29 7.36
N PHE A 130 16.73 15.55 7.94
CA PHE A 130 15.86 14.66 7.17
C PHE A 130 15.17 15.41 6.02
N LYS A 131 14.82 16.69 6.24
CA LYS A 131 14.23 17.56 5.20
C LYS A 131 15.15 17.72 3.99
N LYS A 132 16.47 17.89 4.20
CA LYS A 132 17.45 18.01 3.10
C LYS A 132 17.60 16.71 2.32
N LYS A 133 17.62 15.56 3.01
CA LYS A 133 17.64 14.24 2.36
C LYS A 133 16.36 13.99 1.55
N LEU A 134 15.19 14.32 2.12
CA LEU A 134 13.90 14.16 1.46
C LEU A 134 13.83 15.05 0.21
N LEU A 135 14.19 16.33 0.32
CA LEU A 135 14.17 17.30 -0.78
C LEU A 135 15.12 16.90 -1.92
N LYS A 136 16.33 16.39 -1.59
CA LYS A 136 17.29 15.90 -2.59
C LYS A 136 16.74 14.73 -3.40
N ASN A 137 15.92 13.88 -2.79
CA ASN A 137 15.41 12.66 -3.42
C ASN A 137 14.02 12.83 -4.06
N VAL A 138 13.39 14.01 -3.95
CA VAL A 138 12.12 14.35 -4.62
C VAL A 138 12.12 14.00 -6.11
N PRO A 139 13.12 14.38 -6.95
CA PRO A 139 13.05 14.08 -8.38
C PRO A 139 13.03 12.56 -8.67
N VAL A 140 13.76 11.77 -7.88
CA VAL A 140 13.77 10.30 -8.00
C VAL A 140 12.41 9.71 -7.61
N MET A 141 11.81 10.22 -6.52
CA MET A 141 10.47 9.79 -6.11
C MET A 141 9.40 10.14 -7.14
N VAL A 142 9.46 11.34 -7.73
CA VAL A 142 8.53 11.77 -8.79
C VAL A 142 8.66 10.87 -10.01
N LEU A 143 9.90 10.54 -10.42
CA LEU A 143 10.14 9.62 -11.53
C LEU A 143 9.58 8.22 -11.25
N ALA A 144 9.79 7.70 -10.03
CA ALA A 144 9.26 6.40 -9.62
C ALA A 144 7.71 6.40 -9.62
N LEU A 145 7.08 7.48 -9.15
CA LEU A 145 5.63 7.65 -9.18
C LEU A 145 5.11 7.67 -10.62
N LEU A 146 5.76 8.42 -11.51
CA LEU A 146 5.40 8.46 -12.93
C LEU A 146 5.50 7.09 -13.58
N LEU A 147 6.57 6.34 -13.33
CA LEU A 147 6.73 4.97 -13.82
C LEU A 147 5.66 4.03 -13.28
N ALA A 148 5.28 4.16 -12.00
CA ALA A 148 4.20 3.37 -11.41
C ALA A 148 2.84 3.68 -12.06
N VAL A 149 2.53 4.96 -12.29
CA VAL A 149 1.30 5.38 -12.98
C VAL A 149 1.28 4.86 -14.41
N PHE A 150 2.38 5.03 -15.15
CA PHE A 150 2.47 4.60 -16.54
C PHE A 150 2.42 3.07 -16.68
N GLY A 151 3.07 2.35 -15.76
CA GLY A 151 3.01 0.90 -15.66
C GLY A 151 1.60 0.41 -15.34
N GLY A 152 0.93 1.01 -14.35
CA GLY A 152 -0.45 0.70 -13.99
C GLY A 152 -1.42 0.96 -15.15
N MET A 153 -1.28 2.09 -15.83
CA MET A 153 -2.09 2.44 -17.00
C MET A 153 -1.85 1.46 -18.16
N SER A 154 -0.61 1.04 -18.38
CA SER A 154 -0.26 0.03 -19.38
C SER A 154 -0.90 -1.32 -19.08
N VAL A 155 -0.94 -1.75 -17.81
CA VAL A 155 -1.60 -2.99 -17.39
C VAL A 155 -3.12 -2.89 -17.57
N HIS A 156 -3.73 -1.76 -17.16
CA HIS A 156 -5.15 -1.54 -17.31
C HIS A 156 -5.59 -1.60 -18.79
N LEU A 157 -4.85 -0.92 -19.68
CA LEU A 157 -5.10 -0.93 -21.12
C LEU A 157 -5.00 -2.33 -21.72
N ARG A 158 -4.04 -3.16 -21.28
CA ARG A 158 -3.91 -4.56 -21.71
C ARG A 158 -5.13 -5.39 -21.28
N GLN A 159 -5.54 -5.28 -20.02
CA GLN A 159 -6.72 -5.99 -19.51
C GLN A 159 -8.00 -5.64 -20.28
N THR A 160 -8.23 -4.35 -20.57
CA THR A 160 -9.38 -3.96 -21.42
C THR A 160 -9.27 -4.46 -22.84
N ARG A 161 -8.07 -4.49 -23.44
CA ARG A 161 -7.87 -5.05 -24.78
C ARG A 161 -8.18 -6.54 -24.83
N ASP A 162 -7.76 -7.29 -23.82
CA ASP A 162 -7.99 -8.74 -23.76
C ASP A 162 -9.49 -9.03 -23.60
N ALA A 163 -10.18 -8.34 -22.69
CA ALA A 163 -11.63 -8.48 -22.52
C ALA A 163 -12.43 -8.15 -23.79
N VAL A 164 -12.07 -7.07 -24.50
CA VAL A 164 -12.72 -6.70 -25.76
C VAL A 164 -12.40 -7.70 -26.86
N ARG A 165 -11.17 -8.21 -26.92
CA ARG A 165 -10.76 -9.23 -27.90
C ARG A 165 -11.56 -10.52 -27.74
N ASP A 166 -11.80 -10.93 -26.50
CA ASP A 166 -12.60 -12.12 -26.21
C ASP A 166 -14.05 -11.93 -26.66
N GLN A 167 -14.66 -10.79 -26.37
CA GLN A 167 -16.03 -10.47 -26.83
C GLN A 167 -16.14 -10.43 -28.35
N VAL A 168 -15.16 -9.81 -29.04
CA VAL A 168 -15.11 -9.75 -30.51
C VAL A 168 -14.91 -11.15 -31.10
N SER A 169 -14.12 -12.01 -30.46
CA SER A 169 -13.92 -13.39 -30.92
C SER A 169 -15.19 -14.22 -30.80
N PHE A 170 -15.94 -14.03 -29.71
CA PHE A 170 -17.22 -14.70 -29.50
C PHE A 170 -18.27 -14.25 -30.52
N GLN A 171 -18.41 -12.95 -30.73
CA GLN A 171 -19.30 -12.39 -31.75
C GLN A 171 -18.92 -12.86 -33.16
N LYS A 172 -17.62 -12.93 -33.49
CA LYS A 172 -17.17 -13.50 -34.78
C LYS A 172 -17.53 -14.97 -34.93
N ALA A 173 -17.45 -15.76 -33.85
CA ALA A 173 -17.84 -17.18 -33.86
C ALA A 173 -19.36 -17.35 -34.03
N GLU A 174 -20.15 -16.49 -33.40
CA GLU A 174 -21.61 -16.48 -33.54
C GLU A 174 -22.04 -16.05 -34.94
N LEU A 175 -21.43 -14.98 -35.48
CA LEU A 175 -21.64 -14.53 -36.86
C LEU A 175 -21.24 -15.61 -37.88
N ALA A 176 -20.17 -16.37 -37.61
CA ALA A 176 -19.77 -17.50 -38.47
C ALA A 176 -20.82 -18.62 -38.44
N ARG A 177 -21.42 -18.91 -37.28
CA ARG A 177 -22.51 -19.89 -37.15
C ARG A 177 -23.79 -19.44 -37.86
N GLU A 178 -24.15 -18.17 -37.76
CA GLU A 178 -25.29 -17.61 -38.51
C GLU A 178 -25.06 -17.60 -40.01
N LYS A 179 -23.86 -17.22 -40.47
CA LYS A 179 -23.50 -17.33 -41.89
C LYS A 179 -23.64 -18.76 -42.40
N LEU A 180 -23.24 -19.76 -41.60
CA LEU A 180 -23.41 -21.17 -41.94
C LEU A 180 -24.90 -21.52 -42.11
N LYS A 181 -25.76 -21.12 -41.16
CA LYS A 181 -27.22 -21.34 -41.25
C LYS A 181 -27.84 -20.67 -42.48
N MET A 182 -27.44 -19.44 -42.77
CA MET A 182 -27.88 -18.71 -43.96
C MET A 182 -27.46 -19.42 -45.25
N GLU A 183 -26.27 -20.01 -45.27
CA GLU A 183 -25.78 -20.79 -46.42
C GLU A 183 -26.59 -22.07 -46.65
N PHE A 184 -26.99 -22.76 -45.58
CA PHE A 184 -27.91 -23.91 -45.68
C PHE A 184 -29.32 -23.51 -46.12
N LEU A 185 -29.81 -22.33 -45.73
CA LEU A 185 -31.13 -21.81 -46.11
C LEU A 185 -31.21 -21.28 -47.55
N LYS A 186 -30.08 -20.97 -48.21
CA LYS A 186 -30.09 -20.58 -49.63
C LYS A 186 -30.66 -21.66 -50.55
N LYS A 187 -30.41 -22.94 -50.24
CA LYS A 187 -30.90 -24.09 -51.04
C LYS A 187 -32.44 -24.20 -51.05
N PRO A 188 -33.13 -24.26 -49.90
CA PRO A 188 -34.60 -24.30 -49.88
C PRO A 188 -35.23 -23.00 -50.39
N VAL A 189 -34.60 -21.83 -50.21
CA VAL A 189 -35.10 -20.56 -50.75
C VAL A 189 -35.07 -20.56 -52.28
N HIS A 190 -34.01 -21.09 -52.90
CA HIS A 190 -33.95 -21.25 -54.36
C HIS A 190 -35.01 -22.24 -54.87
N LEU A 191 -35.24 -23.33 -54.14
CA LEU A 191 -36.30 -24.29 -54.45
C LEU A 191 -37.70 -23.67 -54.33
N LEU A 192 -37.96 -22.87 -53.31
CA LEU A 192 -39.22 -22.13 -53.18
C LEU A 192 -39.38 -21.09 -54.30
N ALA A 193 -38.29 -20.43 -54.72
CA ALA A 193 -38.33 -19.50 -55.83
C ALA A 193 -38.60 -20.20 -57.17
N SER A 194 -38.01 -21.38 -57.40
CA SER A 194 -38.30 -22.18 -58.59
C SER A 194 -39.72 -22.75 -58.56
N LEU A 195 -40.19 -23.27 -57.42
CA LEU A 195 -41.57 -23.75 -57.26
C LEU A 195 -42.59 -22.64 -57.43
N LYS A 196 -42.31 -21.43 -56.93
CA LYS A 196 -43.19 -20.26 -57.15
C LYS A 196 -43.24 -19.87 -58.63
N LYS A 197 -42.11 -20.01 -59.34
CA LYS A 197 -42.03 -19.75 -60.78
C LYS A 197 -42.79 -20.81 -61.58
N GLU A 198 -42.67 -22.07 -61.19
CA GLU A 198 -43.41 -23.20 -61.77
C GLU A 198 -44.92 -23.06 -61.52
N ASN A 199 -45.33 -22.70 -60.30
CA ASN A 199 -46.73 -22.42 -60.00
C ASN A 199 -47.28 -21.25 -60.83
N ARG A 200 -46.46 -20.22 -61.04
CA ARG A 200 -46.84 -19.07 -61.88
C ARG A 200 -46.94 -19.46 -63.35
N GLN A 201 -46.03 -20.32 -63.82
CA GLN A 201 -46.09 -20.89 -65.17
C GLN A 201 -47.31 -21.79 -65.35
N LEU A 202 -47.65 -22.62 -64.37
CA LEU A 202 -48.89 -23.41 -64.37
C LEU A 202 -50.13 -22.52 -64.32
N GLN A 203 -50.08 -21.40 -63.59
CA GLN A 203 -51.15 -20.40 -63.59
C GLN A 203 -51.30 -19.73 -64.96
N GLU A 204 -50.19 -19.34 -65.59
CA GLU A 204 -50.15 -18.78 -66.93
C GLU A 204 -50.56 -19.83 -67.99
N GLU A 205 -50.24 -21.11 -67.77
CA GLU A 205 -50.66 -22.24 -68.61
C GLU A 205 -52.17 -22.50 -68.47
N MET A 206 -52.70 -22.46 -67.24
CA MET A 206 -54.15 -22.46 -66.95
C MET A 206 -54.86 -21.26 -67.59
N GLU A 207 -54.24 -20.09 -67.64
CA GLU A 207 -54.77 -18.90 -68.31
C GLU A 207 -54.67 -18.98 -69.84
N SER A 208 -53.70 -19.73 -70.38
CA SER A 208 -53.50 -19.95 -71.82
C SER A 208 -54.38 -21.06 -72.41
N LEU A 209 -54.95 -21.92 -71.57
CA LEU A 209 -55.98 -22.89 -71.95
C LEU A 209 -57.34 -22.18 -72.11
N GLN A 210 -57.47 -21.47 -73.23
CA GLN A 210 -58.64 -20.81 -73.85
C GLN A 210 -59.42 -19.74 -73.03
N PRO A 211 -59.63 -18.52 -73.61
CA PRO A 211 -60.60 -17.56 -73.10
C PRO A 211 -61.99 -17.90 -73.67
N GLY A 212 -62.94 -18.30 -72.82
CA GLY A 212 -64.37 -18.33 -73.21
C GLY A 212 -65.20 -19.58 -72.87
N GLY A 213 -64.73 -20.51 -72.04
CA GLY A 213 -65.58 -21.59 -71.50
C GLY A 213 -66.33 -21.13 -70.23
N PRO A 214 -67.61 -21.47 -70.03
CA PRO A 214 -68.35 -21.05 -68.85
C PRO A 214 -67.66 -21.58 -67.59
N ARG A 215 -67.51 -20.70 -66.58
CA ARG A 215 -67.24 -21.13 -65.20
C ARG A 215 -68.34 -22.11 -64.83
N MET A 216 -68.04 -23.40 -64.94
CA MET A 216 -68.80 -24.44 -64.26
C MET A 216 -68.54 -24.24 -62.77
N LEU A 217 -69.32 -23.35 -62.14
CA LEU A 217 -69.73 -23.56 -60.76
C LEU A 217 -70.60 -24.79 -60.78
N ALA A 218 -69.89 -25.90 -60.78
CA ALA A 218 -70.33 -27.26 -60.78
C ALA A 218 -71.08 -27.52 -59.45
N PHE A 219 -72.33 -27.04 -59.35
CA PHE A 219 -73.30 -27.41 -58.32
C PHE A 219 -73.80 -28.86 -58.58
N PHE A 220 -72.86 -29.81 -58.67
CA PHE A 220 -73.15 -31.23 -58.91
C PHE A 220 -73.52 -32.08 -57.68
N PRO A 221 -73.21 -31.72 -56.41
CA PRO A 221 -73.49 -32.62 -55.29
C PRO A 221 -74.95 -33.08 -55.17
N PRO A 222 -75.97 -32.22 -55.24
CA PRO A 222 -77.35 -32.68 -55.03
C PRO A 222 -77.92 -33.44 -56.24
N MET A 223 -77.51 -33.10 -57.47
CA MET A 223 -78.04 -33.72 -58.69
C MET A 223 -77.48 -35.12 -58.92
N LEU A 224 -76.21 -35.34 -58.59
CA LEU A 224 -75.60 -36.68 -58.64
C LEU A 224 -76.14 -37.60 -57.53
N ASP A 225 -76.48 -37.04 -56.36
CA ASP A 225 -77.07 -37.78 -55.25
C ASP A 225 -78.47 -38.32 -55.61
N GLU A 226 -79.30 -37.53 -56.29
CA GLU A 226 -80.59 -37.96 -56.84
C GLU A 226 -80.43 -39.04 -57.93
N LEU A 227 -79.47 -38.87 -58.84
CA LEU A 227 -79.18 -39.86 -59.89
C LEU A 227 -78.73 -41.20 -59.29
N SER A 228 -77.98 -41.18 -58.19
CA SER A 228 -77.53 -42.39 -57.50
C SER A 228 -78.68 -43.21 -56.88
N HIS A 229 -79.80 -42.56 -56.52
CA HIS A 229 -80.98 -43.24 -55.98
C HIS A 229 -81.83 -43.91 -57.08
N ILE A 230 -81.72 -43.46 -58.33
CA ILE A 230 -82.51 -43.97 -59.46
C ILE A 230 -81.75 -45.07 -60.20
N VAL A 231 -80.41 -45.05 -60.18
CA VAL A 231 -79.57 -45.96 -60.97
C VAL A 231 -79.02 -47.11 -60.10
N PRO A 232 -79.21 -48.39 -60.48
CA PRO A 232 -78.72 -49.53 -59.71
C PRO A 232 -77.18 -49.60 -59.67
N SER A 233 -76.63 -50.19 -58.60
CA SER A 233 -75.20 -50.16 -58.23
C SER A 233 -74.24 -50.89 -59.19
N ASN A 234 -74.70 -51.34 -60.34
CA ASN A 234 -73.94 -52.07 -61.35
C ASN A 234 -73.73 -51.28 -62.65
N VAL A 235 -74.02 -49.97 -62.66
CA VAL A 235 -73.84 -49.08 -63.82
C VAL A 235 -72.81 -48.00 -63.47
N SER A 236 -71.82 -47.79 -64.34
CA SER A 236 -70.87 -46.68 -64.23
C SER A 236 -71.12 -45.65 -65.33
N LEU A 237 -71.02 -44.37 -64.98
CA LEU A 237 -71.04 -43.28 -65.95
C LEU A 237 -69.69 -43.27 -66.68
N SER A 238 -69.70 -43.62 -67.96
CA SER A 238 -68.51 -43.59 -68.80
C SER A 238 -68.27 -42.22 -69.43
N GLU A 239 -69.34 -41.49 -69.77
CA GLU A 239 -69.22 -40.19 -70.45
C GLU A 239 -70.47 -39.33 -70.20
N ILE A 240 -70.28 -38.02 -70.04
CA ILE A 240 -71.35 -37.02 -69.92
C ILE A 240 -71.10 -35.95 -70.98
N THR A 241 -72.06 -35.73 -71.88
CA THR A 241 -72.00 -34.70 -72.93
C THR A 241 -73.13 -33.68 -72.75
N PHE A 242 -72.81 -32.39 -72.93
CA PHE A 242 -73.76 -31.28 -72.79
C PHE A 242 -74.00 -30.62 -74.15
N SER A 243 -75.25 -30.29 -74.46
CA SER A 243 -75.61 -29.47 -75.62
C SER A 243 -76.34 -28.20 -75.16
N VAL A 244 -75.93 -27.05 -75.70
CA VAL A 244 -76.53 -25.74 -75.37
C VAL A 244 -77.62 -25.44 -76.40
N SER A 245 -78.87 -25.31 -75.95
CA SER A 245 -80.01 -24.93 -76.78
C SER A 245 -80.19 -23.41 -76.78
N GLN A 246 -79.92 -22.74 -77.91
CA GLN A 246 -80.26 -21.33 -78.10
C GLN A 246 -81.74 -21.19 -78.52
N LYS A 247 -82.56 -20.54 -77.68
CA LYS A 247 -83.92 -20.10 -78.02
C LYS A 247 -83.91 -18.61 -78.31
N GLY A 248 -84.24 -18.25 -79.55
CA GLY A 248 -84.24 -16.87 -80.03
C GLY A 248 -85.46 -16.05 -79.63
N LYS A 249 -85.20 -14.77 -79.35
CA LYS A 249 -85.89 -13.60 -79.93
C LYS A 249 -84.87 -12.48 -80.05
#